data_AF-A0A0Q0FRZ1-F1
#
_entry.id   AF-A0A0Q0FRZ1-F1
#
_cell.length_a   1.000
_cell.length_b   1.000
_cell.length_c   1.000
_cell.angle_alpha   90.00
_cell.angle_beta   90.00
_cell.angle_gamma   90.00
#
_symmetry.space_group_name_H-M   'P 1'
#
loop_
_entity.id
_entity.type
_entity.pdbx_description
1 polymer ?
#
loop_
_entity_poly.entity_id
_entity_poly.type
_entity_poly.pdbx_seq_one_letter_code
_entity_poly.pdbx_strand_id
1 'polypeptide(L)'
;MHNDSIIPEKSTGKETAPSGTQTLLRGLGVVQAVASGARDLKEIARLIGTTRSTTHRLASCLVEERYLRVVPQVGYLLGPKLIELGFQAREEVPLAILARPYLDRLSELTGDTVHLAVREGDDVLYLHKKPGRNGPEMRSRVGHRMPLVRTGIGKALLLDSTQAEWQRLYEVSMPASGRNPLWPAHEQQT
;
A
#
# COMPACT_ATOMS: atom_id res chain seq x y z
N MET A 1 47.68 -38.97 14.09
CA MET A 1 46.70 -38.11 14.79
C MET A 1 46.65 -36.80 14.01
N HIS A 2 46.07 -36.73 12.81
CA HIS A 2 44.62 -36.67 12.52
C HIS A 2 43.88 -35.69 13.42
N ASN A 3 43.76 -34.44 12.97
CA ASN A 3 42.51 -33.69 13.08
C ASN A 3 42.50 -32.56 12.04
N ASP A 4 42.10 -32.91 10.80
CA ASP A 4 41.71 -31.94 9.79
C ASP A 4 40.46 -31.20 10.28
N SER A 5 40.59 -29.88 10.38
CA SER A 5 39.48 -28.99 10.70
C SER A 5 38.56 -28.90 9.49
N ILE A 6 37.49 -29.70 9.49
CA ILE A 6 36.38 -29.56 8.56
C ILE A 6 35.64 -28.25 8.91
N ILE A 7 35.92 -27.21 8.14
CA ILE A 7 35.07 -26.02 8.05
C ILE A 7 33.88 -26.43 7.17
N PRO A 8 32.62 -26.32 7.64
CA PRO A 8 31.49 -26.56 6.75
C PRO A 8 31.38 -25.39 5.77
N GLU A 9 31.50 -25.69 4.48
CA GLU A 9 31.15 -24.76 3.39
C GLU A 9 29.72 -24.25 3.59
N LYS A 10 29.56 -22.93 3.64
CA LYS A 10 28.24 -22.28 3.55
C LYS A 10 27.68 -22.55 2.16
N SER A 11 26.77 -23.52 2.07
CA SER A 11 25.92 -23.73 0.91
C SER A 11 25.12 -22.45 0.61
N THR A 12 25.50 -21.78 -0.47
CA THR A 12 24.75 -20.69 -1.09
C THR A 12 23.61 -21.28 -1.93
N GLY A 13 22.70 -21.98 -1.28
CA GLY A 13 21.43 -22.40 -1.86
C GLY A 13 20.44 -21.23 -1.80
N LYS A 14 20.17 -20.60 -2.94
CA LYS A 14 19.03 -19.68 -3.09
C LYS A 14 17.76 -20.53 -2.94
N GLU A 15 17.21 -20.61 -1.73
CA GLU A 15 15.93 -21.29 -1.44
C GLU A 15 14.87 -20.72 -2.39
N THR A 16 14.53 -21.49 -3.43
CA THR A 16 13.42 -21.18 -4.30
C THR A 16 12.16 -21.35 -3.47
N ALA A 17 11.46 -20.24 -3.22
CA ALA A 17 10.19 -20.24 -2.51
C ALA A 17 9.29 -21.37 -3.04
N PRO A 18 8.60 -22.13 -2.17
CA PRO A 18 7.82 -23.28 -2.60
C PRO A 18 6.82 -22.87 -3.70
N SER A 19 6.67 -23.72 -4.71
CA SER A 19 5.82 -23.51 -5.91
C SER A 19 4.42 -22.92 -5.61
N GLY A 20 3.83 -23.29 -4.47
CA GLY A 20 2.55 -22.73 -3.99
C GLY A 20 2.59 -21.23 -3.71
N THR A 21 3.68 -20.71 -3.15
CA THR A 21 3.88 -19.29 -2.87
C THR A 21 3.79 -18.45 -4.14
N GLN A 22 4.38 -18.93 -5.24
CA GLN A 22 4.33 -18.22 -6.52
C GLN A 22 2.91 -18.15 -7.10
N THR A 23 2.11 -19.19 -6.91
CA THR A 23 0.70 -19.23 -7.35
C THR A 23 -0.15 -18.28 -6.52
N LEU A 24 0.02 -18.28 -5.20
CA LEU A 24 -0.65 -17.35 -4.29
C LEU A 24 -0.33 -15.89 -4.63
N LEU A 25 0.95 -15.55 -4.80
CA LEU A 25 1.38 -14.20 -5.16
C LEU A 25 0.78 -13.73 -6.49
N ARG A 26 0.67 -14.64 -7.49
CA ARG A 26 0.02 -14.32 -8.77
C ARG A 26 -1.49 -14.11 -8.61
N GLY A 27 -2.16 -14.91 -7.78
CA GLY A 27 -3.57 -14.71 -7.43
C GLY A 27 -3.80 -13.34 -6.80
N LEU A 28 -3.01 -12.97 -5.79
CA LEU A 28 -3.05 -11.63 -5.19
C LEU A 28 -2.74 -10.52 -6.22
N GLY A 29 -1.79 -10.78 -7.13
CA GLY A 29 -1.47 -9.89 -8.25
C GLY A 29 -2.65 -9.63 -9.18
N VAL A 30 -3.52 -10.63 -9.42
CA VAL A 30 -4.75 -10.42 -10.21
C VAL A 30 -5.67 -9.42 -9.50
N VAL A 31 -5.89 -9.57 -8.19
CA VAL A 31 -6.72 -8.64 -7.41
C VAL A 31 -6.15 -7.21 -7.48
N GLN A 32 -4.83 -7.07 -7.34
CA GLN A 32 -4.15 -5.78 -7.43
C GLN A 32 -4.24 -5.16 -8.83
N ALA A 33 -4.12 -5.95 -9.89
CA ALA A 33 -4.27 -5.49 -11.27
C ALA A 33 -5.68 -4.91 -11.51
N VAL A 34 -6.72 -5.61 -11.06
CA VAL A 34 -8.12 -5.15 -11.17
C VAL A 34 -8.36 -3.90 -10.32
N ALA A 35 -7.80 -3.84 -9.11
CA ALA A 35 -7.85 -2.66 -8.25
C ALA A 35 -7.19 -1.43 -8.90
N SER A 36 -6.12 -1.65 -9.67
CA SER A 36 -5.40 -0.62 -10.43
C SER A 36 -6.09 -0.19 -11.72
N GLY A 37 -7.23 -0.81 -12.05
CA GLY A 37 -8.07 -0.43 -13.18
C GLY A 37 -8.17 -1.45 -14.30
N ALA A 38 -7.41 -2.56 -14.26
CA ALA A 38 -7.49 -3.57 -15.31
C ALA A 38 -8.90 -4.18 -15.38
N ARG A 39 -9.44 -4.29 -16.59
CA ARG A 39 -10.81 -4.77 -16.82
C ARG A 39 -10.91 -6.05 -17.63
N ASP A 40 -9.86 -6.46 -18.33
CA ASP A 40 -9.85 -7.67 -19.15
C ASP A 40 -8.66 -8.59 -18.85
N LEU A 41 -8.76 -9.85 -19.29
CA LEU A 41 -7.72 -10.86 -19.07
C LEU A 41 -6.38 -10.51 -19.72
N LYS A 42 -6.37 -9.78 -20.84
CA LYS A 42 -5.15 -9.45 -21.56
C LYS A 42 -4.34 -8.44 -20.75
N GLU A 43 -5.00 -7.42 -20.22
CA GLU A 43 -4.36 -6.42 -19.38
C GLU A 43 -3.91 -7.01 -18.04
N ILE A 44 -4.74 -7.82 -17.39
CA ILE A 44 -4.36 -8.51 -16.15
C ILE A 44 -3.12 -9.38 -16.40
N ALA A 45 -3.12 -10.21 -17.45
CA ALA A 45 -2.00 -11.09 -17.79
C ALA A 45 -0.69 -10.32 -18.02
N ARG A 46 -0.78 -9.17 -18.69
CA ARG A 46 0.35 -8.25 -18.90
C ARG A 46 0.90 -7.71 -17.59
N LEU A 47 0.03 -7.27 -16.68
CA LEU A 47 0.43 -6.67 -15.40
C LEU A 47 1.07 -7.68 -14.44
N ILE A 48 0.56 -8.92 -14.40
CA ILE A 48 1.07 -9.95 -13.50
C ILE A 48 2.16 -10.84 -14.13
N GLY A 49 2.51 -10.60 -15.39
CA GLY A 49 3.56 -11.33 -16.11
C GLY A 49 3.27 -12.81 -16.32
N THR A 50 2.03 -13.18 -16.68
CA THR A 50 1.65 -14.59 -16.91
C THR A 50 0.92 -14.81 -18.23
N THR A 51 0.75 -16.07 -18.63
CA THR A 51 0.01 -16.43 -19.85
C THR A 51 -1.50 -16.20 -19.66
N ARG A 52 -2.23 -16.07 -20.77
CA ARG A 52 -3.69 -15.91 -20.76
C ARG A 52 -4.39 -17.09 -20.06
N SER A 53 -3.94 -18.32 -20.28
CA SER A 53 -4.52 -19.53 -19.65
C SER A 53 -4.34 -19.51 -18.13
N THR A 54 -3.13 -19.21 -17.65
CA THR A 54 -2.84 -19.10 -16.21
C THR A 54 -3.64 -17.97 -15.57
N THR A 55 -3.69 -16.80 -16.22
CA THR A 55 -4.48 -15.65 -15.74
C THR A 55 -5.96 -15.99 -15.64
N HIS A 56 -6.51 -16.68 -16.65
CA HIS A 56 -7.93 -17.09 -16.66
C HIS A 56 -8.24 -18.00 -15.47
N ARG A 57 -7.41 -19.02 -15.20
CA ARG A 57 -7.61 -19.92 -14.05
C ARG A 57 -7.60 -19.18 -12.72
N LEU A 58 -6.62 -18.29 -12.52
CA LEU A 58 -6.53 -17.48 -11.30
C LEU A 58 -7.73 -16.54 -11.14
N ALA A 59 -8.10 -15.83 -12.20
CA ALA A 59 -9.22 -14.90 -12.19
C ALA A 59 -10.56 -15.63 -11.96
N SER A 60 -10.75 -16.82 -12.54
CA SER A 60 -11.96 -17.64 -12.35
C SER A 60 -12.08 -18.08 -10.90
N CYS A 61 -11.00 -18.61 -10.31
CA CYS A 61 -10.97 -18.97 -8.89
C CYS A 61 -11.30 -17.78 -7.98
N LEU A 62 -10.74 -16.59 -8.27
CA LEU A 62 -11.05 -15.39 -7.50
C LEU A 62 -12.49 -14.88 -7.68
N VAL A 63 -13.12 -15.15 -8.83
CA VAL A 63 -14.55 -14.86 -9.05
C VAL A 63 -15.43 -15.84 -8.28
N GLU A 64 -15.11 -17.13 -8.32
CA GLU A 64 -15.79 -18.19 -7.54
C GLU A 64 -15.74 -17.87 -6.03
N GLU A 65 -14.58 -17.47 -5.53
CA GLU A 65 -14.37 -17.07 -4.14
C GLU A 65 -14.84 -15.63 -3.80
N ARG A 66 -15.52 -14.96 -4.75
CA ARG A 66 -16.12 -13.61 -4.61
C ARG A 66 -15.13 -12.48 -4.32
N TYR A 67 -13.83 -12.70 -4.49
CA TYR A 67 -12.79 -11.65 -4.45
C TYR A 67 -12.86 -10.75 -5.68
N LEU A 68 -13.30 -11.30 -6.81
CA LEU A 68 -13.62 -10.58 -8.03
C LEU A 68 -15.06 -10.82 -8.44
N ARG A 69 -15.55 -10.00 -9.35
CA ARG A 69 -16.79 -10.23 -10.10
C ARG A 69 -16.61 -9.80 -11.53
N VAL A 70 -17.40 -10.37 -12.43
CA VAL A 70 -17.44 -9.95 -13.83
C VAL A 70 -18.78 -9.28 -14.09
N VAL A 71 -18.74 -8.07 -14.64
CA VAL A 71 -19.94 -7.34 -15.03
C VAL A 71 -19.96 -7.25 -16.57
N PRO A 72 -21.09 -7.60 -17.22
CA PRO A 72 -21.20 -7.46 -18.67
C PRO A 72 -20.82 -6.06 -19.14
N GLN A 73 -20.11 -5.97 -20.28
CA GLN A 73 -19.61 -4.71 -20.88
C GLN A 73 -18.54 -3.95 -20.07
N VAL A 74 -18.41 -4.19 -18.76
CA VAL A 74 -17.41 -3.54 -17.90
C VAL A 74 -16.17 -4.42 -17.67
N GLY A 75 -16.35 -5.75 -17.59
CA GLY A 75 -15.27 -6.71 -17.34
C GLY A 75 -15.06 -7.01 -15.86
N TYR A 76 -13.82 -7.29 -15.47
CA TYR A 76 -13.45 -7.66 -14.09
C TYR A 76 -13.48 -6.46 -13.15
N LEU A 77 -14.11 -6.64 -12.00
CA LEU A 77 -14.18 -5.69 -10.90
C LEU A 77 -13.87 -6.39 -9.58
N LEU A 78 -13.54 -5.60 -8.56
CA LEU A 78 -13.42 -6.09 -7.19
C LEU A 78 -14.77 -6.64 -6.69
N GLY A 79 -14.72 -7.80 -6.04
CA GLY A 79 -15.88 -8.50 -5.52
C GLY A 79 -16.21 -8.15 -4.07
N PRO A 80 -17.38 -8.55 -3.57
CA PRO A 80 -17.87 -8.20 -2.23
C PRO A 80 -17.04 -8.79 -1.08
N LYS A 81 -16.31 -9.90 -1.30
CA LYS A 81 -15.49 -10.52 -0.25
C LYS A 81 -14.44 -9.57 0.32
N LEU A 82 -13.93 -8.65 -0.50
CA LEU A 82 -12.96 -7.63 -0.08
C LEU A 82 -13.59 -6.60 0.88
N ILE A 83 -14.88 -6.30 0.74
CA ILE A 83 -15.60 -5.42 1.66
C ILE A 83 -15.80 -6.14 2.99
N GLU A 84 -16.28 -7.39 2.96
CA GLU A 84 -16.47 -8.23 4.16
C GLU A 84 -15.19 -8.29 5.01
N LEU A 85 -14.07 -8.70 4.39
CA LEU A 85 -12.77 -8.79 5.06
C LEU A 85 -12.24 -7.43 5.51
N GLY A 86 -12.47 -6.38 4.71
CA GLY A 86 -12.04 -5.02 5.05
C GLY A 86 -12.78 -4.45 6.27
N PHE A 87 -14.05 -4.78 6.47
CA PHE A 87 -14.78 -4.41 7.69
C PHE A 87 -14.27 -5.18 8.90
N GLN A 88 -14.06 -6.50 8.78
CA GLN A 88 -13.50 -7.33 9.86
C GLN A 88 -12.12 -6.84 10.29
N ALA A 89 -11.21 -6.63 9.33
CA ALA A 89 -9.88 -6.09 9.62
C ALA A 89 -9.92 -4.70 10.27
N ARG A 90 -10.92 -3.88 9.94
CA ARG A 90 -11.12 -2.57 10.60
C ARG A 90 -11.57 -2.72 12.05
N GLU A 91 -12.39 -3.71 12.38
CA GLU A 91 -12.81 -3.99 13.75
C GLU A 91 -11.65 -4.50 14.61
N GLU A 92 -10.71 -5.23 14.00
CA GLU A 92 -9.45 -5.65 14.63
C GLU A 92 -8.45 -4.50 14.88
N VAL A 93 -8.72 -3.30 14.36
CA VAL A 93 -7.93 -2.09 14.63
C VAL A 93 -8.77 -1.11 15.47
N PRO A 94 -8.83 -1.29 16.82
CA PRO A 94 -9.70 -0.50 17.69
C PRO A 94 -9.47 1.01 17.60
N LEU A 95 -8.24 1.43 17.25
CA LEU A 95 -7.86 2.84 17.22
C LEU A 95 -8.79 3.69 16.35
N ALA A 96 -9.15 3.22 15.15
CA ALA A 96 -10.01 3.99 14.26
C ALA A 96 -11.44 4.15 14.80
N ILE A 97 -11.94 3.10 15.46
CA ILE A 97 -13.26 3.09 16.09
C ILE A 97 -13.27 4.02 17.30
N LEU A 98 -12.27 3.88 18.17
CA LEU A 98 -12.13 4.68 19.39
C LEU A 98 -11.88 6.17 19.11
N ALA A 99 -11.08 6.48 18.08
CA ALA A 99 -10.75 7.86 17.72
C ALA A 99 -11.91 8.61 17.04
N ARG A 100 -12.82 7.88 16.36
CA ARG A 100 -13.89 8.47 15.54
C ARG A 100 -14.65 9.63 16.20
N PRO A 101 -15.21 9.51 17.42
CA PRO A 101 -15.97 10.62 18.04
C PRO A 101 -15.11 11.88 18.24
N TYR A 102 -13.82 11.73 18.50
CA TYR A 102 -12.90 12.86 18.66
C TYR A 102 -12.55 13.53 17.33
N LEU A 103 -12.36 12.73 16.28
CA LEU A 103 -12.08 13.25 14.93
C LEU A 103 -13.29 13.98 14.34
N ASP A 104 -14.50 13.43 14.56
CA ASP A 104 -15.75 14.05 14.15
C ASP A 104 -15.92 15.42 14.83
N ARG A 105 -15.75 15.48 16.16
CA ARG A 105 -15.80 16.73 16.92
C ARG A 105 -14.74 17.74 16.45
N LEU A 106 -13.51 17.28 16.18
CA LEU A 106 -12.45 18.17 15.71
C LEU A 106 -12.80 18.77 14.35
N SER A 107 -13.30 17.97 13.41
CA SER A 107 -13.72 18.45 12.09
C SER A 107 -14.90 19.41 12.17
N GLU A 108 -15.84 19.18 13.09
CA GLU A 108 -16.96 20.10 13.32
C GLU A 108 -16.51 21.47 13.87
N LEU A 109 -15.54 21.45 14.79
CA LEU A 109 -14.96 22.65 15.42
C LEU A 109 -14.13 23.48 14.44
N THR A 110 -13.26 22.86 13.65
CA THR A 110 -12.39 23.58 12.71
C THR A 110 -13.06 23.84 11.37
N GLY A 111 -14.03 23.01 11.00
CA GLY A 111 -14.61 22.95 9.66
C GLY A 111 -13.69 22.27 8.63
N ASP A 112 -12.50 21.81 9.03
CA ASP A 112 -11.50 21.25 8.12
C ASP A 112 -11.58 19.73 8.01
N THR A 113 -10.93 19.18 6.98
CA THR A 113 -10.80 17.74 6.81
C THR A 113 -9.80 17.17 7.82
N VAL A 114 -10.26 16.22 8.63
CA VAL A 114 -9.45 15.53 9.64
C VAL A 114 -9.07 14.14 9.16
N HIS A 115 -7.81 13.77 9.32
CA HIS A 115 -7.27 12.46 8.94
C HIS A 115 -6.75 11.73 10.18
N LEU A 116 -6.97 10.42 10.22
CA LEU A 116 -6.25 9.50 11.09
C LEU A 116 -5.46 8.54 10.23
N ALA A 117 -4.17 8.39 10.54
CA ALA A 117 -3.31 7.46 9.85
C ALA A 117 -2.24 6.91 10.78
N VAL A 118 -1.66 5.78 10.38
CA VAL A 118 -0.53 5.16 11.04
C VAL A 118 0.65 5.09 10.08
N ARG A 119 1.85 5.00 10.66
CA ARG A 119 3.07 4.73 9.90
C ARG A 119 3.16 3.24 9.60
N GLU A 120 3.41 2.89 8.35
CA GLU A 120 3.67 1.51 7.92
C GLU A 120 4.90 1.50 6.99
N GLY A 121 6.06 1.17 7.57
CA GLY A 121 7.35 1.31 6.88
C GLY A 121 7.63 2.76 6.50
N ASP A 122 7.71 3.01 5.19
CA ASP A 122 8.00 4.33 4.58
C ASP A 122 6.74 5.08 4.12
N ASP A 123 5.56 4.49 4.38
CA ASP A 123 4.27 5.04 4.01
C ASP A 123 3.41 5.41 5.23
N VAL A 124 2.44 6.28 4.95
CA VAL A 124 1.27 6.56 5.77
C VAL A 124 0.12 5.68 5.27
N LEU A 125 -0.50 4.92 6.16
CA LEU A 125 -1.76 4.22 5.91
C LEU A 125 -2.92 4.98 6.55
N TYR A 126 -3.84 5.49 5.72
CA TYR A 126 -5.01 6.23 6.21
C TYR A 126 -6.06 5.28 6.78
N LEU A 127 -6.31 5.39 8.09
CA LEU A 127 -7.32 4.58 8.79
C LEU A 127 -8.69 5.26 8.81
N HIS A 128 -8.72 6.60 8.85
CA HIS A 128 -9.96 7.38 8.84
C HIS A 128 -9.78 8.72 8.12
N LYS A 129 -10.87 9.20 7.52
CA LYS A 129 -10.98 10.54 6.93
C LYS A 129 -12.38 11.07 7.22
N LYS A 130 -12.44 12.19 7.93
CA LYS A 130 -13.67 12.97 8.09
C LYS A 130 -13.56 14.21 7.21
N PRO A 131 -14.33 14.29 6.09
CA PRO A 131 -14.36 15.50 5.27
C PRO A 131 -14.86 16.69 6.09
N GLY A 132 -14.15 17.81 5.95
CA GLY A 132 -14.60 19.11 6.45
C GLY A 132 -15.56 19.79 5.47
N ARG A 133 -16.05 20.95 5.87
CA ARG A 133 -16.84 21.87 5.02
C ARG A 133 -15.97 22.96 4.37
N ASN A 134 -14.76 23.16 4.89
CA ASN A 134 -13.81 24.16 4.42
C ASN A 134 -12.79 23.54 3.46
N GLY A 135 -12.30 24.35 2.53
CA GLY A 135 -11.18 24.02 1.67
C GLY A 135 -11.48 23.02 0.55
N PRO A 136 -10.48 22.72 -0.29
CA PRO A 136 -10.63 21.78 -1.40
C PRO A 136 -10.71 20.32 -0.92
N GLU A 137 -11.40 19.47 -1.68
CA GLU A 137 -11.47 18.05 -1.40
C GLU A 137 -10.09 17.40 -1.47
N MET A 138 -9.64 16.81 -0.36
CA MET A 138 -8.38 16.09 -0.30
C MET A 138 -8.46 14.78 -1.08
N ARG A 139 -7.46 14.47 -1.91
CA ARG A 139 -7.40 13.22 -2.70
C ARG A 139 -7.17 11.94 -1.87
N SER A 140 -6.85 12.08 -0.58
CA SER A 140 -6.67 10.98 0.37
C SER A 140 -7.95 10.14 0.51
N ARG A 141 -7.78 8.84 0.74
CA ARG A 141 -8.88 7.88 0.96
C ARG A 141 -8.49 6.89 2.06
N VAL A 142 -9.49 6.39 2.79
CA VAL A 142 -9.27 5.32 3.77
C VAL A 142 -8.73 4.08 3.05
N GLY A 143 -7.72 3.44 3.65
CA GLY A 143 -7.01 2.29 3.09
C GLY A 143 -5.96 2.63 2.03
N HIS A 144 -5.84 3.89 1.60
CA HIS A 144 -4.75 4.29 0.72
C HIS A 144 -3.43 4.44 1.48
N ARG A 145 -2.33 4.22 0.76
CA ARG A 145 -0.96 4.49 1.20
C ARG A 145 -0.40 5.72 0.49
N MET A 146 0.38 6.51 1.20
CA MET A 146 1.11 7.66 0.66
C MET A 146 2.50 7.73 1.29
N PRO A 147 3.56 8.13 0.56
CA PRO A 147 4.89 8.26 1.15
C PRO A 147 4.90 9.23 2.34
N LEU A 148 5.52 8.84 3.46
CA LEU A 148 5.59 9.63 4.71
C LEU A 148 6.02 11.07 4.45
N VAL A 149 7.17 11.23 3.79
CA VAL A 149 7.82 12.53 3.61
C VAL A 149 7.06 13.50 2.69
N ARG A 150 6.08 13.00 1.93
CA ARG A 150 5.26 13.81 1.01
C ARG A 150 3.95 14.29 1.61
N THR A 151 3.67 13.97 2.88
CA THR A 151 2.40 14.30 3.53
C THR A 151 2.63 15.07 4.83
N GLY A 152 1.69 15.96 5.19
CA GLY A 152 1.75 16.68 6.47
C GLY A 152 1.65 15.74 7.67
N ILE A 153 0.74 14.77 7.61
CA ILE A 153 0.60 13.73 8.64
C ILE A 153 1.84 12.86 8.76
N GLY A 154 2.49 12.51 7.64
CA GLY A 154 3.72 11.73 7.67
C GLY A 154 4.88 12.49 8.30
N LYS A 155 4.99 13.80 8.07
CA LYS A 155 5.94 14.65 8.80
C LYS A 155 5.65 14.68 10.30
N ALA A 156 4.38 14.76 10.70
CA ALA A 156 4.00 14.70 12.12
C ALA A 156 4.37 13.34 12.76
N LEU A 157 4.18 12.23 12.02
CA LEU A 157 4.58 10.88 12.46
C LEU A 157 6.11 10.69 12.54
N LEU A 158 6.90 11.60 11.98
CA LEU A 158 8.36 11.55 12.00
C LEU A 158 8.99 12.43 13.09
N LEU A 159 8.19 13.18 13.85
CA LEU A 159 8.70 14.14 14.85
C LEU A 159 9.64 13.50 15.89
N ASP A 160 9.35 12.26 16.30
CA ASP A 160 10.17 11.52 17.28
C ASP A 160 11.21 10.59 16.64
N SER A 161 11.41 10.67 15.32
CA SER A 161 12.39 9.83 14.61
C SER A 161 13.80 10.42 14.67
N THR A 162 14.81 9.57 14.49
CA THR A 162 16.21 10.01 14.50
C THR A 162 16.57 10.79 13.22
N GLN A 163 17.60 11.63 13.31
CA GLN A 163 18.13 12.33 12.13
C GLN A 163 18.57 11.36 11.02
N ALA A 164 19.16 10.21 11.39
CA ALA A 164 19.56 9.17 10.44
C ALA A 164 18.35 8.62 9.65
N GLU A 165 17.21 8.46 10.32
CA GLU A 165 15.99 7.98 9.68
C GLU A 165 15.39 9.03 8.73
N TRP A 166 15.43 10.31 9.11
CA TRP A 166 15.04 11.39 8.22
C TRP A 166 15.91 11.44 6.97
N GLN A 167 17.23 11.24 7.12
CA GLN A 167 18.17 11.24 6.01
C GLN A 167 17.93 10.07 5.05
N ARG A 168 17.73 8.86 5.58
CA ARG A 168 17.35 7.69 4.78
C ARG A 168 16.06 7.92 3.99
N LEU A 169 15.01 8.41 4.65
CA LEU A 169 13.72 8.68 4.00
C LEU A 169 13.82 9.79 2.96
N TYR A 170 14.65 10.81 3.20
CA TYR A 170 14.93 11.86 2.23
C TYR A 170 15.57 11.27 0.97
N GLU A 171 16.65 10.49 1.12
CA GLU A 171 17.38 9.85 0.01
C GLU A 171 16.48 8.94 -0.84
N VAL A 172 15.67 8.09 -0.20
CA VAL A 172 14.74 7.18 -0.91
C VAL A 172 13.64 7.95 -1.63
N SER A 173 13.26 9.13 -1.12
CA SER A 173 12.17 9.93 -1.71
C SER A 173 12.59 10.82 -2.88
N MET A 174 13.90 10.98 -3.09
CA MET A 174 14.44 11.77 -4.17
C MET A 174 14.04 11.15 -5.52
N PRO A 175 13.52 11.95 -6.47
CA PRO A 175 13.38 11.48 -7.85
C PRO A 175 14.73 10.98 -8.36
N ALA A 176 14.75 9.97 -9.23
CA ALA A 176 15.97 9.50 -9.88
C ALA A 176 16.73 10.62 -10.64
N SER A 177 16.07 11.74 -10.95
CA SER A 177 16.64 12.94 -11.57
C SER A 177 17.15 14.00 -10.56
N GLY A 178 17.11 13.75 -9.25
CA GLY A 178 17.72 14.59 -8.22
C GLY A 178 17.09 15.97 -8.01
N ARG A 179 16.07 16.37 -8.78
CA ARG A 179 15.35 17.64 -8.60
C ARG A 179 13.86 17.41 -8.61
N ASN A 180 13.20 17.81 -7.52
CA ASN A 180 11.76 18.04 -7.57
C ASN A 180 11.54 19.36 -8.34
N PRO A 181 10.92 19.34 -9.54
CA PRO A 181 10.72 20.56 -10.34
C PRO A 181 9.81 21.60 -9.67
N LEU A 182 9.16 21.24 -8.55
CA LEU A 182 8.29 22.10 -7.76
C LEU A 182 8.96 22.70 -6.50
N TRP A 183 10.23 22.36 -6.23
CA TRP A 183 10.93 22.87 -5.05
C TRP A 183 11.76 24.11 -5.43
N PRO A 184 11.59 25.27 -4.75
CA PRO A 184 12.42 26.44 -4.98
C PRO A 184 13.90 26.11 -4.76
N ALA A 185 14.77 26.55 -5.66
CA ALA A 185 16.20 26.53 -5.41
C ALA A 185 16.48 27.49 -4.24
N HIS A 186 16.68 26.95 -3.05
CA HIS A 186 17.18 27.74 -1.93
C HIS A 186 18.69 27.90 -2.13
N GLU A 187 19.14 29.12 -2.40
CA GLU A 187 20.56 29.46 -2.33
C GLU A 187 21.03 29.17 -0.91
N GLN A 188 22.11 28.38 -0.80
CA GLN A 188 22.76 28.11 0.48
C GLN A 188 23.20 29.45 1.06
N GLN A 189 22.62 29.87 2.18
CA GLN A 189 23.14 31.00 2.94
C GLN A 189 24.48 30.60 3.54
N THR A 190 25.56 31.06 2.90
CA THR A 190 26.90 31.18 3.49
C THR A 190 26.92 32.15 4.67
#